data_AF-A0A966J655-F1
#
_entry.id   AF-A0A966J655-F1
#
_cell.length_a   1.000
_cell.length_b   1.000
_cell.length_c   1.000
_cell.angle_alpha   90.00
_cell.angle_beta   90.00
_cell.angle_gamma   90.00
#
_symmetry.space_group_name_H-M   'P 1'
#
loop_
_entity.id
_entity.type
_entity.pdbx_description
1 polymer ?
#
loop_
_entity_poly.entity_id
_entity_poly.type
_entity_poly.pdbx_seq_one_letter_code
_entity_poly.pdbx_strand_id
1 'polypeptide(L)'
;GYLGELARQQNRFRWVEYSLSSTLMIILIAMVFGISDIAALLGLAGANAAMILFGWIMEVVNRPGKPVWWSPFWFGCIAGGVPWVVLFIYVIGPSGQPEFPAFVWGILISLFIFFNLFALNQWLQYRGIGRWSDYLYGERVYLVLSLTAKSALAWQIFGNTLAG
;
A
#
# COMPACT_ATOMS: atom_id res chain seq x y z
N GLY A 1 1.62 -26.50 2.66
CA GLY A 1 2.60 -25.92 1.71
C GLY A 1 1.92 -24.89 0.84
N TYR A 2 2.70 -23.98 0.22
CA TYR A 2 2.24 -22.84 -0.59
C TYR A 2 1.10 -23.17 -1.58
N LEU A 3 1.22 -24.27 -2.34
CA LEU A 3 0.19 -24.70 -3.29
C LEU A 3 -1.18 -25.02 -2.64
N GLY A 4 -1.17 -25.52 -1.40
CA GLY A 4 -2.40 -25.77 -0.63
C GLY A 4 -3.01 -24.52 0.01
N GLU A 5 -2.29 -23.40 0.07
CA GLU A 5 -2.85 -22.09 0.44
C GLU A 5 -3.47 -21.40 -0.77
N LEU A 6 -2.83 -21.48 -1.94
CA LEU A 6 -3.40 -21.00 -3.20
C LEU A 6 -4.71 -21.73 -3.57
N ALA A 7 -4.78 -23.04 -3.33
CA ALA A 7 -6.02 -23.81 -3.50
C ALA A 7 -7.17 -23.33 -2.58
N ARG A 8 -6.82 -22.65 -1.47
CA ARG A 8 -7.77 -22.03 -0.54
C ARG A 8 -7.96 -20.53 -0.79
N GLN A 9 -7.43 -19.99 -1.89
CA GLN A 9 -7.47 -18.56 -2.23
C GLN A 9 -6.82 -17.70 -1.13
N GLN A 10 -5.64 -18.13 -0.65
CA GLN A 10 -4.86 -17.42 0.36
C GLN A 10 -3.39 -17.33 -0.04
N ASN A 11 -2.75 -16.18 0.20
CA ASN A 11 -1.32 -15.99 0.00
C ASN A 11 -0.67 -15.25 1.19
N ARG A 12 -0.31 -16.00 2.23
CA ARG A 12 0.29 -15.45 3.45
C ARG A 12 1.64 -14.79 3.20
N PHE A 13 2.43 -15.33 2.28
CA PHE A 13 3.75 -14.77 1.95
C PHE A 13 3.65 -13.35 1.40
N ARG A 14 2.63 -13.06 0.58
CA ARG A 14 2.39 -11.71 0.08
C ARG A 14 2.15 -10.72 1.23
N TRP A 15 1.31 -11.07 2.19
CA TRP A 15 0.99 -10.18 3.31
C TRP A 15 2.19 -9.94 4.24
N VAL A 16 3.02 -10.96 4.47
CA VAL A 16 4.26 -10.82 5.25
C VAL A 16 5.29 -9.97 4.50
N GLU A 17 5.45 -10.17 3.19
CA GLU A 17 6.37 -9.36 2.41
C GLU A 17 5.92 -7.91 2.35
N TYR A 18 4.64 -7.65 2.07
CA TYR A 18 4.11 -6.29 1.98
C TYR A 18 4.15 -5.57 3.32
N SER A 19 3.92 -6.25 4.45
CA SER A 19 3.91 -5.59 5.76
C SER A 19 5.29 -5.05 6.13
N LEU A 20 6.36 -5.65 5.61
CA LEU A 20 7.73 -5.17 5.77
C LEU A 20 8.10 -4.18 4.67
N SER A 21 7.93 -4.57 3.41
CA SER A 21 8.43 -3.79 2.28
C SER A 21 7.66 -2.48 2.08
N SER A 22 6.32 -2.50 2.11
CA SER A 22 5.52 -1.27 1.98
C SER A 22 5.68 -0.35 3.19
N THR A 23 5.91 -0.92 4.38
CA THR A 23 6.16 -0.14 5.60
C THR A 23 7.51 0.56 5.55
N LEU A 24 8.55 -0.11 5.02
CA LEU A 24 9.82 0.57 4.75
C LEU A 24 9.64 1.69 3.71
N MET A 25 8.85 1.45 2.66
CA MET A 25 8.56 2.48 1.66
C MET A 25 7.89 3.71 2.29
N ILE A 26 6.86 3.55 3.13
CA ILE A 26 6.19 4.71 3.75
C ILE A 26 7.11 5.49 4.68
N ILE A 27 8.03 4.82 5.39
CA ILE A 27 9.04 5.48 6.22
C ILE A 27 9.99 6.31 5.34
N LEU A 28 10.52 5.72 4.27
CA LEU A 28 11.43 6.44 3.36
C LEU A 28 10.76 7.65 2.72
N ILE A 29 9.49 7.52 2.32
CA ILE A 29 8.71 8.63 1.79
C ILE A 29 8.52 9.71 2.84
N ALA A 30 8.09 9.36 4.06
CA ALA A 30 7.93 10.33 5.13
C ALA A 30 9.22 11.13 5.39
N MET A 31 10.37 10.45 5.37
CA MET A 31 11.68 11.10 5.52
C MET A 31 12.03 12.02 4.34
N VAL A 32 11.74 11.62 3.10
CA VAL A 32 11.90 12.50 1.91
C VAL A 32 11.04 13.76 2.03
N PHE A 33 9.91 13.67 2.72
CA PHE A 33 8.99 14.77 2.94
C PHE A 33 9.36 15.61 4.19
N GLY A 34 10.48 15.30 4.85
CA GLY A 34 10.99 16.06 5.99
C GLY A 34 10.50 15.57 7.36
N ILE A 35 9.73 14.48 7.41
CA ILE A 35 9.27 13.88 8.67
C ILE A 35 10.40 13.02 9.26
N SER A 36 11.04 13.51 10.32
CA SER A 36 12.14 12.84 11.03
C SER A 36 11.81 12.46 12.48
N ASP A 37 10.66 12.90 13.00
CA ASP A 37 10.22 12.56 14.34
C ASP A 37 9.93 11.05 14.46
N ILE A 38 10.55 10.40 15.44
CA ILE A 38 10.48 8.94 15.59
C ILE A 38 9.07 8.45 15.96
N ALA A 39 8.30 9.22 16.73
CA ALA A 39 6.94 8.85 17.08
C ALA A 39 6.02 8.95 15.85
N ALA A 40 6.19 9.98 15.01
CA ALA A 40 5.49 10.11 13.75
C ALA A 40 5.82 8.96 12.79
N LEU A 41 7.11 8.63 12.62
CA LEU A 41 7.55 7.53 11.76
C LEU A 41 7.01 6.17 12.24
N LEU A 42 7.04 5.90 13.55
CA LEU A 42 6.47 4.68 14.13
C LEU A 42 4.93 4.63 13.97
N GLY A 43 4.24 5.76 14.11
CA GLY A 43 2.80 5.85 13.89
C GLY A 43 2.42 5.54 12.44
N LEU A 44 3.14 6.12 11.47
CA LEU A 44 2.95 5.83 10.05
C LEU A 44 3.25 4.37 9.72
N ALA A 45 4.34 3.83 10.26
CA ALA A 45 4.72 2.45 10.08
C ALA A 45 3.67 1.48 10.63
N GLY A 46 3.18 1.74 11.85
CA GLY A 46 2.13 0.95 12.49
C GLY A 46 0.81 1.00 11.71
N ALA A 47 0.39 2.18 11.25
CA ALA A 47 -0.82 2.32 10.44
C ALA A 47 -0.72 1.56 9.11
N ASN A 48 0.42 1.64 8.43
CA ASN A 48 0.65 0.92 7.17
C ASN A 48 0.70 -0.60 7.39
N ALA A 49 1.41 -1.06 8.42
CA ALA A 49 1.43 -2.48 8.78
C ALA A 49 0.02 -3.00 9.12
N ALA A 50 -0.76 -2.23 9.89
CA ALA A 50 -2.14 -2.57 10.22
C ALA A 50 -3.02 -2.71 8.99
N MET A 51 -2.90 -1.81 8.01
CA MET A 51 -3.60 -1.94 6.73
C MET A 51 -3.31 -3.29 6.05
N ILE A 52 -2.03 -3.67 5.96
CA ILE A 52 -1.64 -4.94 5.33
C ILE A 52 -2.21 -6.14 6.11
N LEU A 53 -2.16 -6.09 7.46
CA LEU A 53 -2.74 -7.14 8.30
C LEU A 53 -4.26 -7.25 8.12
N PHE A 54 -4.98 -6.14 7.92
CA PHE A 54 -6.40 -6.18 7.60
C PHE A 54 -6.69 -6.83 6.23
N GLY A 55 -5.85 -6.59 5.23
CA GLY A 55 -5.89 -7.31 3.96
C GLY A 55 -5.68 -8.81 4.15
N TRP A 56 -4.76 -9.21 5.02
CA TRP A 56 -4.57 -10.61 5.37
C TRP A 56 -5.79 -11.20 6.08
N ILE A 57 -6.37 -10.48 7.06
CA ILE A 57 -7.60 -10.92 7.74
C ILE A 57 -8.72 -11.13 6.71
N MET A 58 -8.86 -10.23 5.72
CA MET A 58 -9.82 -10.38 4.63
C MET A 58 -9.70 -11.76 3.96
N GLU A 59 -8.48 -12.21 3.66
CA GLU A 59 -8.21 -13.54 3.08
C GLU A 59 -8.46 -14.71 4.02
N VAL A 60 -8.20 -14.55 5.31
CA VAL A 60 -8.36 -15.63 6.26
C VAL A 60 -9.84 -15.89 6.59
N VAL A 61 -10.63 -14.84 6.74
CA VAL A 61 -12.02 -14.94 7.21
C VAL A 61 -13.02 -15.21 6.08
N ASN A 62 -12.72 -14.77 4.86
CA ASN A 62 -13.61 -14.92 3.72
C ASN A 62 -13.24 -16.15 2.88
N ARG A 63 -14.00 -17.22 3.04
CA ARG A 63 -13.83 -18.46 2.27
C ARG A 63 -14.51 -18.37 0.90
N PRO A 64 -13.96 -19.05 -0.13
CA PRO A 64 -14.59 -19.10 -1.45
C PRO A 64 -16.03 -19.61 -1.38
N GLY A 65 -16.94 -18.98 -2.12
CA GLY A 65 -18.35 -19.40 -2.22
C GLY A 65 -19.25 -19.01 -1.03
N LYS A 66 -18.73 -18.27 -0.05
CA LYS A 66 -19.53 -17.70 1.06
C LYS A 66 -19.72 -16.20 0.87
N PRO A 67 -20.78 -15.60 1.46
CA PRO A 67 -20.95 -14.15 1.47
C PRO A 67 -19.73 -13.48 2.11
N VAL A 68 -19.29 -12.39 1.47
CA VAL A 68 -18.07 -11.67 1.88
C VAL A 68 -18.37 -10.75 3.05
N TRP A 69 -17.61 -10.92 4.12
CA TRP A 69 -17.53 -10.00 5.24
C TRP A 69 -16.49 -8.91 4.95
N TRP A 70 -16.98 -7.69 4.67
CA TRP A 70 -16.18 -6.58 4.16
C TRP A 70 -15.49 -5.72 5.23
N SER A 71 -15.78 -5.91 6.52
CA SER A 71 -15.20 -5.08 7.59
C SER A 71 -13.67 -5.04 7.58
N PRO A 72 -12.93 -6.15 7.36
CA PRO A 72 -11.48 -6.10 7.28
C PRO A 72 -10.99 -5.18 6.16
N PHE A 73 -11.61 -5.22 4.97
CA PHE A 73 -11.24 -4.33 3.86
C PHE A 73 -11.39 -2.85 4.24
N TRP A 74 -12.54 -2.46 4.81
CA TRP A 74 -12.78 -1.06 5.19
C TRP A 74 -11.88 -0.57 6.31
N PHE A 75 -11.59 -1.42 7.32
CA PHE A 75 -10.62 -1.08 8.35
C PHE A 75 -9.21 -0.94 7.79
N GLY A 76 -8.86 -1.78 6.80
CA GLY A 76 -7.64 -1.62 6.01
C GLY A 76 -7.60 -0.27 5.30
N CYS A 77 -8.66 0.14 4.60
CA CYS A 77 -8.73 1.44 3.94
C CYS A 77 -8.59 2.62 4.91
N ILE A 78 -9.20 2.54 6.10
CA ILE A 78 -9.07 3.59 7.12
C ILE A 78 -7.62 3.68 7.59
N ALA A 79 -7.03 2.56 8.02
CA ALA A 79 -5.64 2.52 8.47
C ALA A 79 -4.66 2.98 7.37
N GLY A 80 -4.87 2.51 6.14
CA GLY A 80 -4.07 2.85 4.97
C GLY A 80 -4.23 4.31 4.52
N GLY A 81 -5.37 4.94 4.80
CA GLY A 81 -5.61 6.35 4.50
C GLY A 81 -4.84 7.31 5.41
N VAL A 82 -4.56 6.92 6.67
CA VAL A 82 -3.91 7.80 7.65
C VAL A 82 -2.56 8.33 7.16
N PRO A 83 -1.61 7.50 6.67
CA PRO A 83 -0.35 8.03 6.15
C PRO A 83 -0.51 9.06 5.04
N TRP A 84 -1.44 8.86 4.12
CA TRP A 84 -1.68 9.80 3.02
C TRP A 84 -2.22 11.14 3.51
N VAL A 85 -3.18 11.12 4.45
CA VAL A 85 -3.71 12.35 5.05
C VAL A 85 -2.58 13.15 5.72
N VAL A 86 -1.71 12.47 6.48
CA VAL A 86 -0.55 13.11 7.12
C VAL A 86 0.39 13.73 6.08
N LEU A 87 0.73 12.99 5.03
CA LEU A 87 1.61 13.49 3.97
C LEU A 87 0.99 14.69 3.22
N PHE A 88 -0.29 14.65 2.88
CA PHE A 88 -0.96 15.79 2.23
C PHE A 88 -0.97 17.04 3.11
N ILE A 89 -1.24 16.90 4.41
CA ILE A 89 -1.18 18.02 5.36
C ILE A 89 0.24 18.61 5.40
N TYR A 90 1.27 17.75 5.42
CA TYR A 90 2.65 18.16 5.51
C TYR A 90 3.12 18.93 4.26
N VAL A 91 2.70 18.49 3.07
CA VAL A 91 3.10 19.11 1.80
C VAL A 91 2.37 20.41 1.53
N ILE A 92 1.08 20.49 1.89
CA ILE A 92 0.30 21.72 1.75
C ILE A 92 0.85 22.78 2.72
N GLY A 93 1.14 22.36 3.97
CA GLY A 93 1.78 23.19 4.98
C GLY A 93 1.00 24.47 5.35
N PRO A 94 1.47 25.22 6.37
CA PRO A 94 1.01 26.58 6.61
C PRO A 94 1.39 27.53 5.46
N SER A 95 0.54 28.50 5.18
CA SER A 95 0.84 29.58 4.21
C SER A 95 2.14 30.30 4.58
N GLY A 96 3.07 30.43 3.61
CA GLY A 96 4.35 31.12 3.78
C GLY A 96 5.57 30.20 3.97
N GLN A 97 5.38 28.87 3.95
CA GLN A 97 6.47 27.91 3.87
C GLN A 97 7.03 27.81 2.44
N PRO A 98 8.33 27.47 2.27
CA PRO A 98 8.89 27.15 0.96
C PRO A 98 8.11 25.99 0.30
N GLU A 99 7.78 26.15 -0.98
CA GLU A 99 7.11 25.08 -1.73
C GLU A 99 8.03 23.86 -1.86
N PHE A 100 7.45 22.67 -1.72
CA PHE A 100 8.17 21.42 -1.98
C PHE A 100 8.58 21.32 -3.46
N PRO A 101 9.76 20.77 -3.77
CA PRO A 101 10.17 20.52 -5.14
C PRO A 101 9.14 19.69 -5.92
N ALA A 102 8.99 19.97 -7.22
CA ALA A 102 8.00 19.30 -8.07
C ALA A 102 8.10 17.76 -8.06
N PHE A 103 9.29 17.20 -7.89
CA PHE A 103 9.47 15.74 -7.83
C PHE A 103 8.79 15.12 -6.59
N VAL A 104 8.68 15.84 -5.47
CA VAL A 104 8.02 15.38 -4.24
C VAL A 104 6.53 15.16 -4.50
N TRP A 105 5.89 16.09 -5.21
CA TRP A 105 4.51 15.94 -5.67
C TRP A 105 4.34 14.76 -6.64
N GLY A 106 5.30 14.55 -7.54
CA GLY A 106 5.33 13.39 -8.43
C GLY A 106 5.37 12.06 -7.67
N ILE A 107 6.22 11.95 -6.66
CA ILE A 107 6.29 10.78 -5.76
C ILE A 107 4.95 10.60 -5.03
N LEU A 108 4.41 11.66 -4.42
CA LEU A 108 3.15 11.60 -3.66
C LEU A 108 2.00 11.07 -4.52
N ILE A 109 1.77 11.68 -5.68
CA ILE A 109 0.62 11.36 -6.54
C ILE A 109 0.76 9.96 -7.14
N SER A 110 1.95 9.64 -7.67
CA SER A 110 2.17 8.34 -8.33
C SER A 110 2.00 7.17 -7.37
N LEU A 111 2.54 7.27 -6.15
CA LEU A 111 2.40 6.21 -5.15
C LEU A 111 1.00 6.16 -4.56
N PHE A 112 0.33 7.30 -4.38
CA PHE A 112 -1.08 7.32 -3.97
C PHE A 112 -1.93 6.53 -4.96
N ILE A 113 -1.69 6.71 -6.26
CA ILE A 113 -2.35 5.92 -7.32
C ILE A 113 -2.03 4.43 -7.14
N PHE A 114 -0.75 4.04 -7.04
CA PHE A 114 -0.38 2.64 -6.84
C PHE A 114 -1.06 2.01 -5.62
N PHE A 115 -1.08 2.72 -4.49
CA PHE A 115 -1.69 2.26 -3.25
C PHE A 115 -3.19 2.00 -3.41
N ASN A 116 -3.91 2.89 -4.09
CA ASN A 116 -5.31 2.68 -4.43
C ASN A 116 -5.52 1.51 -5.39
N LEU A 117 -4.58 1.26 -6.32
CA LEU A 117 -4.65 0.08 -7.21
C LEU A 117 -4.51 -1.24 -6.43
N PHE A 118 -3.72 -1.29 -5.35
CA PHE A 118 -3.67 -2.47 -4.47
C PHE A 118 -5.02 -2.73 -3.79
N ALA A 119 -5.64 -1.69 -3.25
CA ALA A 119 -6.96 -1.80 -2.62
C ALA A 119 -8.04 -2.18 -3.65
N LEU A 120 -8.01 -1.57 -4.84
CA LEU A 120 -8.92 -1.88 -5.94
C LEU A 120 -8.76 -3.34 -6.38
N ASN A 121 -7.54 -3.85 -6.48
CA ASN A 121 -7.28 -5.24 -6.85
C ASN A 121 -7.96 -6.21 -5.86
N GLN A 122 -7.81 -5.97 -4.55
CA GLN A 122 -8.49 -6.78 -3.53
C GLN A 122 -10.01 -6.68 -3.65
N TRP A 123 -10.53 -5.46 -3.82
CA TRP A 123 -11.96 -5.23 -3.95
C TRP A 123 -12.54 -5.96 -5.15
N LEU A 124 -11.91 -5.88 -6.33
CA LEU A 124 -12.33 -6.59 -7.54
C LEU A 124 -12.28 -8.11 -7.36
N GLN A 125 -11.25 -8.62 -6.68
CA GLN A 125 -11.09 -10.04 -6.39
C GLN A 125 -12.24 -10.58 -5.54
N TYR A 126 -12.61 -9.88 -4.46
CA TYR A 126 -13.72 -10.28 -3.60
C TYR A 126 -15.11 -10.02 -4.18
N ARG A 127 -15.23 -9.05 -5.11
CA ARG A 127 -16.46 -8.85 -5.88
C ARG A 127 -16.59 -9.83 -7.05
N GLY A 128 -15.52 -10.55 -7.41
CA GLY A 128 -15.50 -11.48 -8.53
C GLY A 128 -15.81 -10.82 -9.88
N ILE A 129 -15.42 -9.56 -10.08
CA ILE A 129 -15.78 -8.80 -11.28
C ILE A 129 -14.84 -9.14 -12.44
N GLY A 130 -15.40 -9.63 -13.56
CA GLY A 130 -14.62 -9.92 -14.78
C GLY A 130 -13.53 -10.97 -14.56
N ARG A 131 -12.29 -10.62 -14.94
CA ARG A 131 -11.13 -11.52 -14.80
C ARG A 131 -10.71 -11.78 -13.34
N TRP A 132 -11.14 -10.94 -12.40
CA TRP A 132 -10.85 -11.08 -10.97
C TRP A 132 -11.67 -12.15 -10.27
N SER A 133 -12.61 -12.80 -10.97
CA SER A 133 -13.22 -14.04 -10.49
C SER A 133 -12.20 -15.20 -10.38
N ASP A 134 -11.11 -15.15 -11.17
CA ASP A 134 -9.95 -16.03 -11.00
C ASP A 134 -8.98 -15.43 -9.97
N TYR A 135 -8.82 -16.11 -8.84
CA TYR A 135 -7.88 -15.73 -7.78
C TYR A 135 -6.44 -15.57 -8.29
N LEU A 136 -6.00 -16.44 -9.22
CA LEU A 136 -4.64 -16.37 -9.77
C LEU A 136 -4.42 -15.12 -10.62
N TYR A 137 -5.48 -14.57 -11.22
CA TYR A 137 -5.39 -13.28 -11.90
C TYR A 137 -5.10 -12.15 -10.90
N GLY A 138 -5.82 -12.12 -9.77
CA GLY A 138 -5.56 -11.17 -8.68
C GLY A 138 -4.12 -11.24 -8.16
N GLU A 139 -3.59 -12.45 -7.96
CA GLU A 139 -2.19 -12.65 -7.55
C GLU A 139 -1.18 -12.08 -8.56
N ARG A 140 -1.40 -12.30 -9.87
CA ARG A 140 -0.52 -11.75 -10.91
C ARG A 140 -0.54 -10.22 -10.89
N VAL A 141 -1.71 -9.62 -10.70
CA VAL A 141 -1.84 -8.16 -10.60
C VAL A 141 -1.09 -7.63 -9.38
N TYR A 142 -1.17 -8.30 -8.22
CA TYR A 142 -0.38 -7.95 -7.04
C TYR A 142 1.12 -7.95 -7.30
N LEU A 143 1.64 -8.99 -7.98
CA LEU A 143 3.05 -9.09 -8.33
C LEU A 143 3.50 -7.94 -9.26
N VAL A 144 2.71 -7.64 -10.29
CA VAL A 144 3.00 -6.54 -11.22
C VAL A 144 2.97 -5.21 -10.50
N LEU A 145 1.92 -4.92 -9.71
CA LEU A 145 1.82 -3.69 -8.93
C LEU A 145 2.98 -3.52 -7.96
N SER A 146 3.39 -4.59 -7.27
CA SER A 146 4.52 -4.58 -6.34
C SER A 146 5.83 -4.23 -7.02
N LEU A 147 6.11 -4.89 -8.16
CA LEU A 147 7.31 -4.61 -8.93
C LEU A 147 7.31 -3.17 -9.45
N THR A 148 6.21 -2.74 -10.10
CA THR A 148 6.11 -1.40 -10.69
C THR A 148 6.20 -0.30 -9.63
N ALA A 149 5.48 -0.43 -8.51
CA ALA A 149 5.49 0.59 -7.46
C ALA A 149 6.86 0.71 -6.78
N LYS A 150 7.52 -0.43 -6.47
CA LYS A 150 8.85 -0.44 -5.86
C LYS A 150 9.91 0.14 -6.81
N SER A 151 9.87 -0.26 -8.09
CA SER A 151 10.79 0.29 -9.11
C SER A 151 10.55 1.78 -9.33
N ALA A 152 9.30 2.23 -9.43
CA ALA A 152 8.97 3.64 -9.57
C ALA A 152 9.51 4.47 -8.41
N LEU A 153 9.29 4.03 -7.16
CA LEU A 153 9.81 4.70 -5.98
C LEU A 153 11.34 4.76 -5.98
N ALA A 154 12.00 3.63 -6.25
CA ALA A 154 13.45 3.55 -6.25
C ALA A 154 14.08 4.52 -7.24
N TRP A 155 13.56 4.58 -8.47
CA TRP A 155 14.06 5.49 -9.51
C TRP A 155 13.72 6.95 -9.21
N GLN A 156 12.53 7.24 -8.69
CA GLN A 156 12.15 8.60 -8.31
C GLN A 156 13.00 9.14 -7.15
N ILE A 157 13.34 8.32 -6.17
CA ILE A 157 14.27 8.74 -5.10
C ILE A 157 15.68 8.89 -5.68
N PHE A 158 16.21 7.85 -6.33
CA PHE A 158 17.58 7.85 -6.86
C PHE A 158 17.86 9.04 -7.79
N GLY A 159 16.97 9.29 -8.75
CA GLY A 159 17.16 10.35 -9.73
C GLY A 159 17.09 11.76 -9.16
N ASN A 160 16.47 11.96 -7.99
CA ASN A 160 16.26 13.28 -7.40
C ASN A 160 17.09 13.54 -6.13
N THR A 161 17.62 12.52 -5.47
CA THR A 161 18.41 12.69 -4.23
C THR A 161 19.82 12.10 -4.26
N LEU A 162 20.15 11.22 -5.22
CA LEU A 162 21.45 10.54 -5.31
C LEU A 162 22.24 10.85 -6.59
N ALA A 163 21.58 11.37 -7.63
CA ALA A 163 22.19 11.71 -8.90
C ALA A 163 22.42 13.22 -9.12
N GLY A 164 22.02 14.06 -8.17
CA GLY A 164 22.26 15.50 -8.12
C GLY A 164 23.07 15.87 -6.89
#